data_AF-A0A5M6A736-F1
#
_entry.id   AF-A0A5M6A736-F1
#
_cell.length_a   1.000
_cell.length_b   1.000
_cell.length_c   1.000
_cell.angle_alpha   90.00
_cell.angle_beta   90.00
_cell.angle_gamma   90.00
#
_symmetry.space_group_name_H-M   'P 1'
#
loop_
_entity.id
_entity.type
_entity.pdbx_description
1 polymer ?
#
loop_
_entity_poly.entity_id
_entity_poly.type
_entity_poly.pdbx_seq_one_letter_code
_entity_poly.pdbx_strand_id
1 'polypeptide(L)'
;MKIKTLTSCFFLAFAISSCIQDEALNSEAAIDGCTGADVQLANINANEKIVDVYVHKGADLAKQELKFTLPEGATIKPNNSRDGDTGNFYNFSEAGNSRSFTVTSENGEFKPTYTINIKPTELPTVYHFEDLLIAENTPYHILYEFAPSTSQGISKVLQWSSGNPGFALTGMAKSPTDYPTVQVEGGFNKKCVKLETKDTGSFGAMVKMYIAAGNLFIGNFDVSKALAGQEGALKATTFGFQFYKHPKTLKGYYKYKAGPVYTENGQPQSGLKDRFDIYAIMYEADDNSFMLDGTNAKTSDKLVYLAQIKADEALETDQWTEFSLPFERQNNKSIDEQKLQNGKYKLGIIFSSSVEGDHFKGAVGSTLYIDEVELVCEEN
;
A
#
# COMPACT_ATOMS: atom_id res chain seq x y z
N MET A 1 72.05 19.13 -16.39
CA MET A 1 71.47 17.82 -16.75
C MET A 1 70.22 17.56 -15.92
N LYS A 2 69.20 18.40 -16.12
CA LYS A 2 67.86 18.40 -15.50
C LYS A 2 67.02 19.24 -16.47
N ILE A 3 65.74 18.89 -16.73
CA ILE A 3 64.73 19.57 -17.59
C ILE A 3 64.26 18.77 -18.83
N LYS A 4 65.00 17.78 -19.37
CA LYS A 4 64.51 17.03 -20.55
C LYS A 4 63.65 15.78 -20.25
N THR A 5 63.71 15.25 -19.03
CA THR A 5 63.00 14.00 -18.67
C THR A 5 61.66 14.23 -17.96
N LEU A 6 61.33 15.47 -17.57
CA LEU A 6 60.10 15.77 -16.84
C LEU A 6 58.93 16.17 -17.75
N THR A 7 59.22 16.69 -18.94
CA THR A 7 58.20 17.12 -19.91
C THR A 7 57.58 15.96 -20.69
N SER A 8 58.30 14.84 -20.85
CA SER A 8 57.79 13.69 -21.61
C SER A 8 56.79 12.83 -20.83
N CYS A 9 56.87 12.82 -19.50
CA CYS A 9 55.88 12.11 -18.66
C CYS A 9 54.59 12.93 -18.45
N PHE A 10 54.62 14.26 -18.64
CA PHE A 10 53.44 15.10 -18.45
C PHE A 10 52.49 15.06 -19.67
N PHE A 11 53.00 14.79 -20.88
CA PHE A 11 52.16 14.66 -22.08
C PHE A 11 51.52 13.26 -22.26
N LEU A 12 52.03 12.23 -21.58
CA LEU A 12 51.46 10.88 -21.66
C LEU A 12 50.28 10.66 -20.69
N ALA A 13 50.17 11.49 -19.65
CA ALA A 13 49.07 11.43 -18.68
C ALA A 13 47.76 12.08 -19.17
N PHE A 14 47.81 12.95 -20.20
CA PHE A 14 46.62 13.58 -20.80
C PHE A 14 45.99 12.76 -21.93
N ALA A 15 46.58 11.63 -22.34
CA ALA A 15 46.05 10.80 -23.41
C ALA A 15 45.10 9.68 -22.93
N ILE A 16 44.97 9.48 -21.62
CA ILE A 16 44.10 8.44 -21.02
C ILE A 16 42.80 9.00 -20.41
N SER A 17 42.51 10.28 -20.58
CA SER A 17 41.28 10.92 -20.09
C SER A 17 40.21 11.16 -21.16
N SER A 18 40.32 10.52 -22.34
CA SER A 18 39.51 10.89 -23.53
C SER A 18 38.60 9.80 -24.09
N CYS A 19 38.34 8.71 -23.37
CA CYS A 19 37.32 7.73 -23.78
C CYS A 19 36.49 7.28 -22.57
N ILE A 20 35.91 8.22 -21.83
CA ILE A 20 34.61 7.93 -21.22
C ILE A 20 33.63 8.22 -22.34
N GLN A 21 33.23 7.17 -23.06
CA GLN A 21 32.11 7.28 -23.99
C GLN A 21 30.90 7.64 -23.14
N ASP A 22 30.28 8.79 -23.41
CA ASP A 22 29.01 9.14 -22.76
C ASP A 22 28.05 7.96 -22.94
N GLU A 23 27.42 7.55 -21.85
CA GLU A 23 26.45 6.47 -21.88
C GLU A 23 25.36 6.80 -22.92
N ALA A 24 25.03 5.84 -23.78
CA ALA A 24 24.07 6.07 -24.84
C ALA A 24 22.70 6.43 -24.22
N LEU A 25 22.06 7.50 -24.71
CA LEU A 25 20.75 7.92 -24.23
C LEU A 25 19.76 6.76 -24.29
N ASN A 26 18.93 6.63 -23.25
CA ASN A 26 17.98 5.55 -23.11
C ASN A 26 16.94 5.59 -24.26
N SER A 27 16.71 4.43 -24.86
CA SER A 27 15.75 4.25 -25.96
C SER A 27 14.37 3.81 -25.47
N GLU A 28 14.25 3.44 -24.20
CA GLU A 28 13.01 2.92 -23.64
C GLU A 28 11.95 4.02 -23.49
N ALA A 29 10.72 3.70 -23.86
CA ALA A 29 9.55 4.57 -23.72
C ALA A 29 8.35 3.72 -23.30
N ALA A 30 8.10 3.65 -22.00
CA ALA A 30 7.00 2.88 -21.42
C ALA A 30 6.36 3.63 -20.25
N ILE A 31 5.22 3.12 -19.78
CA ILE A 31 4.64 3.48 -18.49
C ILE A 31 4.82 2.26 -17.60
N ASP A 32 5.63 2.37 -16.56
CA ASP A 32 5.99 1.24 -15.69
C ASP A 32 5.13 1.23 -14.43
N GLY A 33 4.49 2.37 -14.13
CA GLY A 33 3.60 2.52 -13.00
C GLY A 33 2.74 3.78 -13.11
N CYS A 34 1.61 3.77 -12.41
CA CYS A 34 0.75 4.94 -12.27
C CYS A 34 0.22 4.98 -10.83
N THR A 35 0.46 6.10 -10.15
CA THR A 35 -0.01 6.37 -8.79
C THR A 35 -0.70 7.73 -8.75
N GLY A 36 -1.42 8.02 -7.68
CA GLY A 36 -2.14 9.27 -7.54
C GLY A 36 -2.90 9.32 -6.23
N ALA A 37 -3.35 10.51 -5.82
CA ALA A 37 -4.09 10.67 -4.57
C ALA A 37 -5.36 9.81 -4.50
N ASP A 38 -6.07 9.69 -5.64
CA ASP A 38 -7.35 8.99 -5.72
C ASP A 38 -7.22 7.55 -6.25
N VAL A 39 -6.02 7.14 -6.70
CA VAL A 39 -5.76 5.88 -7.41
C VAL A 39 -5.73 4.70 -6.41
N GLN A 40 -6.59 3.72 -6.64
CA GLN A 40 -6.67 2.47 -5.88
C GLN A 40 -5.88 1.33 -6.53
N LEU A 41 -5.83 1.31 -7.85
CA LEU A 41 -5.10 0.32 -8.65
C LEU A 41 -4.86 0.90 -10.05
N ALA A 42 -3.72 0.60 -10.65
CA ALA A 42 -3.49 0.86 -12.07
C ALA A 42 -3.14 -0.46 -12.76
N ASN A 43 -3.90 -0.80 -13.81
CA ASN A 43 -3.59 -1.93 -14.69
C ASN A 43 -2.99 -1.40 -16.00
N ILE A 44 -1.74 -1.76 -16.27
CA ILE A 44 -1.01 -1.31 -17.46
C ILE A 44 -0.90 -2.48 -18.43
N ASN A 45 -1.63 -2.41 -19.54
CA ASN A 45 -1.45 -3.33 -20.66
C ASN A 45 -0.40 -2.76 -21.61
N ALA A 46 0.86 -3.17 -21.41
CA ALA A 46 1.98 -2.73 -22.24
C ALA A 46 1.84 -3.12 -23.72
N ASN A 47 1.12 -4.20 -24.05
CA ASN A 47 0.94 -4.64 -25.44
C ASN A 47 -0.07 -3.76 -26.18
N GLU A 48 -1.25 -3.56 -25.58
CA GLU A 48 -2.33 -2.75 -26.16
C GLU A 48 -2.12 -1.25 -25.97
N LYS A 49 -1.14 -0.86 -25.14
CA LYS A 49 -0.89 0.54 -24.74
C LYS A 49 -2.12 1.18 -24.08
N ILE A 50 -2.77 0.42 -23.20
CA ILE A 50 -3.93 0.87 -22.42
C ILE A 50 -3.56 0.86 -20.94
N VAL A 51 -3.89 1.94 -20.23
CA VAL A 51 -3.75 2.06 -18.78
C VAL A 51 -5.12 2.30 -18.18
N ASP A 52 -5.62 1.31 -17.44
CA ASP A 52 -6.85 1.45 -16.67
C ASP A 52 -6.51 1.86 -15.24
N VAL A 53 -6.88 3.08 -14.86
CA VAL A 53 -6.65 3.64 -13.53
C VAL A 53 -7.96 3.60 -12.75
N TYR A 54 -8.01 2.74 -11.74
CA TYR A 54 -9.15 2.60 -10.85
C TYR A 54 -9.03 3.63 -9.72
N VAL A 55 -10.04 4.48 -9.57
CA VAL A 55 -10.08 5.56 -8.57
C VAL A 55 -11.31 5.43 -7.70
N HIS A 56 -11.29 5.94 -6.47
CA HIS A 56 -12.48 5.89 -5.64
C HIS A 56 -13.67 6.63 -6.29
N LYS A 57 -14.90 6.15 -6.06
CA LYS A 57 -16.14 6.66 -6.67
C LYS A 57 -16.33 8.17 -6.60
N GLY A 58 -15.89 8.80 -5.50
CA GLY A 58 -16.01 10.23 -5.26
C GLY A 58 -14.89 11.10 -5.84
N ALA A 59 -13.96 10.54 -6.62
CA ALA A 59 -12.82 11.26 -7.17
C ALA A 59 -13.26 12.38 -8.13
N ASP A 60 -12.60 13.54 -8.06
CA ASP A 60 -12.88 14.67 -8.96
C ASP A 60 -12.27 14.41 -10.34
N LEU A 61 -13.05 13.85 -11.26
CA LEU A 61 -12.59 13.51 -12.60
C LEU A 61 -12.08 14.72 -13.40
N ALA A 62 -12.46 15.95 -13.04
CA ALA A 62 -11.92 17.15 -13.68
C ALA A 62 -10.50 17.50 -13.21
N LYS A 63 -10.04 16.90 -12.10
CA LYS A 63 -8.76 17.22 -11.46
C LYS A 63 -8.09 15.97 -10.87
N GLN A 64 -7.72 15.03 -11.74
CA GLN A 64 -7.06 13.79 -11.32
C GLN A 64 -5.54 13.96 -11.24
N GLU A 65 -4.96 13.74 -10.06
CA GLU A 65 -3.50 13.69 -9.89
C GLU A 65 -2.97 12.32 -10.32
N LEU A 66 -2.21 12.25 -11.41
CA LEU A 66 -1.56 11.03 -11.89
C LEU A 66 -0.04 11.23 -11.96
N LYS A 67 0.70 10.36 -11.28
CA LYS A 67 2.16 10.29 -11.26
C LYS A 67 2.57 9.01 -11.97
N PHE A 68 3.20 9.16 -13.12
CA PHE A 68 3.68 8.04 -13.93
C PHE A 68 5.14 7.72 -13.57
N THR A 69 5.42 6.44 -13.36
CA THR A 69 6.79 5.92 -13.35
C THR A 69 7.15 5.61 -14.79
N LEU A 70 8.27 6.15 -15.26
CA LEU A 70 8.76 6.02 -16.62
C LEU A 70 10.23 5.57 -16.59
N PRO A 71 10.75 5.00 -17.69
CA PRO A 71 12.18 4.75 -17.85
C PRO A 71 13.01 6.02 -17.69
N GLU A 72 14.28 5.86 -17.29
CA GLU A 72 15.19 6.99 -17.09
C GLU A 72 15.28 7.89 -18.33
N GLY A 73 15.14 9.20 -18.11
CA GLY A 73 15.17 10.23 -19.16
C GLY A 73 13.92 10.33 -20.04
N ALA A 74 12.96 9.40 -19.94
CA ALA A 74 11.72 9.46 -20.69
C ALA A 74 10.76 10.56 -20.16
N THR A 75 9.89 11.05 -21.04
CA THR A 75 8.87 12.06 -20.69
C THR A 75 7.49 11.64 -21.16
N ILE A 76 6.43 12.10 -20.48
CA ILE A 76 5.05 11.84 -20.86
C ILE A 76 4.27 13.14 -20.99
N LYS A 77 3.40 13.24 -22.01
CA LYS A 77 2.50 14.38 -22.20
C LYS A 77 1.12 13.93 -22.71
N PRO A 78 0.02 14.58 -22.29
CA PRO A 78 -1.27 14.36 -22.93
C PRO A 78 -1.24 14.88 -24.38
N ASN A 79 -1.89 14.16 -25.29
CA ASN A 79 -1.88 14.51 -26.72
C ASN A 79 -2.72 15.75 -27.03
N ASN A 80 -3.71 16.05 -26.19
CA ASN A 80 -4.52 17.26 -26.21
C ASN A 80 -4.49 17.90 -24.83
N SER A 81 -4.37 19.23 -24.75
CA SER A 81 -4.55 19.97 -23.49
C SER A 81 -6.02 20.17 -23.21
N ARG A 82 -6.42 20.11 -21.94
CA ARG A 82 -7.76 20.46 -21.45
C ARG A 82 -7.66 21.49 -20.32
N ASP A 83 -8.75 22.21 -20.09
CA ASP A 83 -8.87 23.12 -18.96
C ASP A 83 -8.68 22.36 -17.64
N GLY A 84 -7.82 22.88 -16.77
CA GLY A 84 -7.46 22.24 -15.49
C GLY A 84 -6.20 21.38 -15.54
N ASP A 85 -5.65 21.10 -16.74
CA ASP A 85 -4.38 20.39 -16.85
C ASP A 85 -3.22 21.24 -16.29
N THR A 86 -2.53 20.75 -15.26
CA THR A 86 -1.39 21.43 -14.67
C THR A 86 -0.48 20.47 -13.91
N GLY A 87 0.81 20.43 -14.26
CA GLY A 87 1.74 19.48 -13.67
C GLY A 87 1.26 18.04 -13.84
N ASN A 88 0.99 17.37 -12.72
CA ASN A 88 0.47 16.00 -12.65
C ASN A 88 -1.06 15.92 -12.55
N PHE A 89 -1.77 17.06 -12.62
CA PHE A 89 -3.23 17.09 -12.62
C PHE A 89 -3.77 17.11 -14.04
N TYR A 90 -4.74 16.24 -14.30
CA TYR A 90 -5.35 16.06 -15.62
C TYR A 90 -6.87 16.02 -15.54
N ASN A 91 -7.54 16.64 -16.52
CA ASN A 91 -8.99 16.62 -16.63
C ASN A 91 -9.50 15.45 -17.49
N PHE A 92 -10.17 14.48 -16.84
CA PHE A 92 -10.83 13.33 -17.43
C PHE A 92 -12.37 13.40 -17.41
N SER A 93 -12.97 14.55 -17.09
CA SER A 93 -14.42 14.69 -16.93
C SER A 93 -15.25 14.61 -18.22
N GLU A 94 -14.60 14.59 -19.39
CA GLU A 94 -15.27 14.40 -20.68
C GLU A 94 -15.75 12.95 -20.91
N ALA A 95 -16.58 12.76 -21.93
CA ALA A 95 -17.19 11.48 -22.25
C ALA A 95 -16.17 10.33 -22.33
N GLY A 96 -16.46 9.24 -21.61
CA GLY A 96 -15.65 8.03 -21.57
C GLY A 96 -14.50 8.04 -20.56
N ASN A 97 -14.29 9.15 -19.82
CA ASN A 97 -13.25 9.27 -18.81
C ASN A 97 -11.85 8.85 -19.33
N SER A 98 -11.58 9.11 -20.60
CA SER A 98 -10.44 8.54 -21.32
C SER A 98 -9.66 9.61 -22.08
N ARG A 99 -8.34 9.44 -22.15
CA ARG A 99 -7.41 10.37 -22.82
C ARG A 99 -6.20 9.65 -23.39
N SER A 100 -5.64 10.24 -24.44
CA SER A 100 -4.42 9.76 -25.08
C SER A 100 -3.19 10.51 -24.56
N PHE A 101 -2.12 9.79 -24.23
CA PHE A 101 -0.83 10.31 -23.79
C PHE A 101 0.30 9.74 -24.65
N THR A 102 1.35 10.52 -24.90
CA THR A 102 2.56 10.05 -25.59
C THR A 102 3.72 10.03 -24.63
N VAL A 103 4.36 8.87 -24.50
CA VAL A 103 5.67 8.73 -23.84
C VAL A 103 6.74 8.93 -24.90
N THR A 104 7.75 9.75 -24.63
CA THR A 104 8.90 9.96 -25.51
C THR A 104 10.16 9.48 -24.79
N SER A 105 10.92 8.57 -25.40
CA SER A 105 12.21 8.09 -24.87
C SER A 105 13.21 9.24 -24.71
N GLU A 106 14.24 9.03 -23.90
CA GLU A 106 15.31 10.02 -23.70
C GLU A 106 15.99 10.41 -25.01
N ASN A 107 16.26 9.42 -25.87
CA ASN A 107 16.83 9.66 -27.20
C ASN A 107 15.84 10.30 -28.20
N GLY A 108 14.56 10.41 -27.85
CA GLY A 108 13.50 11.01 -28.65
C GLY A 108 13.02 10.20 -29.87
N GLU A 109 13.56 9.01 -30.10
CA GLU A 109 13.23 8.18 -31.26
C GLU A 109 11.93 7.39 -31.09
N PHE A 110 11.65 6.90 -29.88
CA PHE A 110 10.48 6.09 -29.58
C PHE A 110 9.38 6.92 -28.92
N LYS A 111 8.18 6.88 -29.51
CA LYS A 111 7.03 7.70 -29.10
C LYS A 111 5.71 6.92 -29.02
N PRO A 112 5.60 5.85 -28.22
CA PRO A 112 4.35 5.12 -28.09
C PRO A 112 3.25 6.00 -27.48
N THR A 113 2.05 5.84 -28.04
CA THR A 113 0.85 6.48 -27.54
C THR A 113 0.05 5.49 -26.68
N TYR A 114 -0.28 5.92 -25.46
CA TYR A 114 -1.11 5.19 -24.51
C TYR A 114 -2.50 5.80 -24.40
N THR A 115 -3.51 4.96 -24.24
CA THR A 115 -4.86 5.38 -23.81
C THR A 115 -4.99 5.17 -22.31
N ILE A 116 -5.26 6.24 -21.57
CA ILE A 116 -5.46 6.21 -20.12
C ILE A 116 -6.95 6.37 -19.84
N ASN A 117 -7.52 5.42 -19.09
CA ASN A 117 -8.94 5.40 -18.71
C ASN A 117 -9.06 5.54 -17.19
N ILE A 118 -9.88 6.48 -16.72
CA ILE A 118 -10.24 6.58 -15.31
C ILE A 118 -11.52 5.79 -15.06
N LYS A 119 -11.45 4.82 -14.15
CA LYS A 119 -12.54 3.93 -13.77
C LYS A 119 -12.91 4.15 -12.31
N PRO A 120 -14.02 4.84 -12.00
CA PRO A 120 -14.51 4.96 -10.63
C PRO A 120 -14.91 3.59 -10.05
N THR A 121 -14.51 3.32 -8.81
CA THR A 121 -14.73 2.04 -8.10
C THR A 121 -15.18 2.23 -6.66
N GLU A 122 -15.74 1.17 -6.10
CA GLU A 122 -16.04 1.06 -4.67
C GLU A 122 -15.10 0.05 -3.99
N LEU A 123 -15.02 0.10 -2.65
CA LEU A 123 -14.34 -0.95 -1.90
C LEU A 123 -15.11 -2.27 -2.03
N PRO A 124 -14.41 -3.41 -2.15
CA PRO A 124 -15.03 -4.72 -1.99
C PRO A 124 -15.51 -4.90 -0.54
N THR A 125 -16.42 -5.86 -0.36
CA THR A 125 -16.92 -6.30 0.94
C THR A 125 -16.57 -7.76 1.22
N VAL A 126 -15.83 -8.40 0.31
CA VAL A 126 -15.30 -9.76 0.43
C VAL A 126 -13.85 -9.68 -0.02
N TYR A 127 -12.94 -10.29 0.73
CA TYR A 127 -11.50 -10.23 0.50
C TYR A 127 -10.95 -11.66 0.58
N HIS A 128 -10.42 -12.15 -0.54
CA HIS A 128 -9.98 -13.55 -0.69
C HIS A 128 -8.45 -13.70 -0.62
N PHE A 129 -7.69 -12.62 -0.80
CA PHE A 129 -6.22 -12.64 -0.74
C PHE A 129 -5.56 -13.56 -1.79
N GLU A 130 -6.20 -13.75 -2.95
CA GLU A 130 -5.77 -14.68 -4.00
C GLU A 130 -4.77 -14.09 -4.99
N ASP A 131 -4.83 -12.78 -5.20
CA ASP A 131 -4.11 -12.10 -6.27
C ASP A 131 -2.99 -11.18 -5.75
N LEU A 132 -1.88 -11.19 -6.46
CA LEU A 132 -0.73 -10.32 -6.24
C LEU A 132 -0.56 -9.36 -7.41
N LEU A 133 -0.32 -8.09 -7.11
CA LEU A 133 0.07 -7.11 -8.09
C LEU A 133 1.53 -7.37 -8.49
N ILE A 134 1.75 -7.63 -9.77
CA ILE A 134 3.09 -7.74 -10.34
C ILE A 134 3.55 -6.33 -10.69
N ALA A 135 4.27 -5.70 -9.76
CA ALA A 135 4.91 -4.41 -9.96
C ALA A 135 6.41 -4.59 -10.21
N GLU A 136 6.93 -3.96 -11.26
CA GLU A 136 8.35 -4.06 -11.60
C GLU A 136 9.22 -3.55 -10.44
N ASN A 137 10.38 -4.18 -10.23
CA ASN A 137 11.33 -3.83 -9.17
C ASN A 137 10.76 -3.86 -7.73
N THR A 138 9.62 -4.51 -7.51
CA THR A 138 9.03 -4.66 -6.17
C THR A 138 9.44 -6.01 -5.58
N PRO A 139 10.30 -6.05 -4.53
CA PRO A 139 10.85 -7.30 -3.99
C PRO A 139 9.91 -8.04 -3.01
N TYR A 140 8.68 -7.58 -2.85
CA TYR A 140 7.72 -8.08 -1.87
C TYR A 140 6.32 -8.25 -2.46
N HIS A 141 5.48 -9.02 -1.78
CA HIS A 141 4.09 -9.21 -2.17
C HIS A 141 3.25 -7.94 -1.93
N ILE A 142 2.44 -7.56 -2.93
CA ILE A 142 1.38 -6.56 -2.84
C ILE A 142 0.07 -7.26 -3.19
N LEU A 143 -0.84 -7.37 -2.23
CA LEU A 143 -2.12 -8.05 -2.43
C LEU A 143 -3.14 -7.06 -3.00
N TYR A 144 -4.03 -7.53 -3.86
CA TYR A 144 -5.18 -6.74 -4.31
C TYR A 144 -6.42 -7.60 -4.46
N GLU A 145 -7.58 -6.95 -4.43
CA GLU A 145 -8.88 -7.52 -4.71
C GLU A 145 -9.48 -6.84 -5.93
N PHE A 146 -10.06 -7.63 -6.83
CA PHE A 146 -10.72 -7.12 -8.01
C PHE A 146 -11.99 -7.91 -8.31
N ALA A 147 -13.14 -7.23 -8.21
CA ALA A 147 -14.40 -7.72 -8.75
C ALA A 147 -14.81 -6.81 -9.91
N PRO A 148 -14.94 -7.33 -11.14
CA PRO A 148 -15.30 -6.53 -12.30
C PRO A 148 -16.72 -5.95 -12.16
N SER A 149 -16.97 -4.85 -12.86
CA SER A 149 -18.31 -4.27 -12.94
C SER A 149 -19.30 -5.28 -13.53
N THR A 150 -20.55 -5.16 -13.09
CA THR A 150 -21.67 -5.97 -13.59
C THR A 150 -22.76 -5.06 -14.11
N SER A 151 -23.80 -5.63 -14.71
CA SER A 151 -25.01 -4.88 -15.09
C SER A 151 -25.69 -4.18 -13.90
N GLN A 152 -25.35 -4.58 -12.67
CA GLN A 152 -25.96 -4.08 -11.43
C GLN A 152 -25.05 -3.14 -10.62
N GLY A 153 -23.79 -2.90 -11.03
CA GLY A 153 -22.89 -2.05 -10.25
C GLY A 153 -21.51 -1.82 -10.85
N ILE A 154 -20.80 -0.85 -10.27
CA ILE A 154 -19.42 -0.51 -10.64
C ILE A 154 -18.42 -1.57 -10.14
N SER A 155 -17.22 -1.58 -10.70
CA SER A 155 -16.15 -2.48 -10.25
C SER A 155 -15.81 -2.23 -8.77
N LYS A 156 -15.44 -3.30 -8.07
CA LYS A 156 -14.93 -3.22 -6.69
C LYS A 156 -13.45 -3.53 -6.70
N VAL A 157 -12.64 -2.62 -6.16
CA VAL A 157 -11.18 -2.71 -6.26
C VAL A 157 -10.55 -2.25 -4.96
N LEU A 158 -9.53 -2.97 -4.53
CA LEU A 158 -8.68 -2.58 -3.40
C LEU A 158 -7.28 -3.10 -3.63
N GLN A 159 -6.28 -2.23 -3.60
CA GLN A 159 -4.91 -2.65 -3.33
C GLN A 159 -4.66 -2.55 -1.82
N TRP A 160 -4.23 -3.64 -1.20
CA TRP A 160 -3.88 -3.64 0.21
C TRP A 160 -2.53 -2.96 0.43
N SER A 161 -2.42 -2.24 1.54
CA SER A 161 -1.15 -1.71 2.03
C SER A 161 -0.55 -2.58 3.13
N SER A 162 0.77 -2.53 3.27
CA SER A 162 1.52 -3.18 4.35
C SER A 162 2.78 -2.38 4.68
N GLY A 163 3.48 -2.77 5.75
CA GLY A 163 4.79 -2.26 6.13
C GLY A 163 5.95 -2.81 5.30
N ASN A 164 5.71 -3.66 4.31
CA ASN A 164 6.75 -4.25 3.45
C ASN A 164 7.70 -3.21 2.82
N PRO A 165 7.23 -2.05 2.30
CA PRO A 165 8.13 -1.03 1.77
C PRO A 165 9.10 -0.50 2.83
N GLY A 166 8.64 -0.35 4.08
CA GLY A 166 9.50 0.05 5.20
C GLY A 166 10.49 -1.05 5.60
N PHE A 167 10.04 -2.31 5.63
CA PHE A 167 10.91 -3.45 5.96
C PHE A 167 12.01 -3.66 4.91
N ALA A 168 11.74 -3.36 3.62
CA ALA A 168 12.74 -3.46 2.56
C ALA A 168 13.99 -2.60 2.86
N LEU A 169 13.83 -1.47 3.55
CA LEU A 169 14.93 -0.56 3.92
C LEU A 169 15.89 -1.17 4.95
N THR A 170 15.49 -2.23 5.65
CA THR A 170 16.35 -2.94 6.62
C THR A 170 17.41 -3.80 5.92
N GLY A 171 17.20 -4.18 4.66
CA GLY A 171 18.05 -5.12 3.94
C GLY A 171 18.01 -6.57 4.46
N MET A 172 17.05 -6.91 5.34
CA MET A 172 16.97 -8.22 5.98
C MET A 172 16.36 -9.31 5.08
N ALA A 173 15.43 -8.94 4.19
CA ALA A 173 14.78 -9.88 3.29
C ALA A 173 15.69 -10.27 2.11
N LYS A 174 15.73 -11.56 1.77
CA LYS A 174 16.47 -12.10 0.61
C LYS A 174 15.55 -12.56 -0.51
N SER A 175 14.29 -12.75 -0.20
CA SER A 175 13.23 -13.19 -1.11
C SER A 175 11.89 -12.54 -0.73
N PRO A 176 10.90 -12.52 -1.65
CA PRO A 176 9.56 -12.00 -1.35
C PRO A 176 8.87 -12.67 -0.16
N THR A 177 9.24 -13.91 0.17
CA THR A 177 8.67 -14.68 1.28
C THR A 177 9.29 -14.38 2.65
N ASP A 178 10.39 -13.61 2.70
CA ASP A 178 11.05 -13.22 3.95
C ASP A 178 10.41 -11.99 4.61
N TYR A 179 9.52 -11.30 3.88
CA TYR A 179 8.87 -10.09 4.35
C TYR A 179 7.84 -10.36 5.47
N PRO A 180 7.49 -9.34 6.26
CA PRO A 180 6.47 -9.47 7.32
C PRO A 180 5.07 -9.82 6.77
N THR A 181 4.75 -9.38 5.55
CA THR A 181 3.44 -9.60 4.94
C THR A 181 3.57 -10.34 3.61
N VAL A 182 3.03 -11.55 3.53
CA VAL A 182 3.21 -12.41 2.36
C VAL A 182 1.96 -13.23 2.06
N GLN A 183 1.60 -13.37 0.79
CA GLN A 183 0.66 -14.43 0.35
C GLN A 183 1.33 -15.80 0.44
N VAL A 184 0.57 -16.82 0.86
CA VAL A 184 0.98 -18.22 0.89
C VAL A 184 -0.15 -19.13 0.41
N GLU A 185 0.21 -20.34 -0.02
CA GLU A 185 -0.75 -21.44 -0.27
C GLU A 185 -1.25 -22.06 1.05
N GLY A 186 -2.35 -22.81 1.00
CA GLY A 186 -2.89 -23.51 2.16
C GLY A 186 -3.84 -22.66 3.01
N GLY A 187 -4.52 -21.72 2.36
CA GLY A 187 -5.64 -20.96 2.90
C GLY A 187 -6.77 -21.82 3.44
N PHE A 188 -7.74 -21.20 4.10
CA PHE A 188 -9.06 -21.79 4.30
C PHE A 188 -9.67 -22.15 2.95
N ASN A 189 -9.46 -21.30 1.94
CA ASN A 189 -9.78 -21.57 0.56
C ASN A 189 -8.59 -21.18 -0.34
N LYS A 190 -7.86 -22.18 -0.87
CA LYS A 190 -6.67 -21.99 -1.74
C LYS A 190 -5.53 -21.23 -1.07
N LYS A 191 -5.45 -19.90 -1.19
CA LYS A 191 -4.36 -19.07 -0.68
C LYS A 191 -4.83 -18.23 0.51
N CYS A 192 -3.90 -17.60 1.21
CA CYS A 192 -4.22 -16.68 2.29
C CYS A 192 -3.09 -15.68 2.50
N VAL A 193 -3.32 -14.66 3.33
CA VAL A 193 -2.24 -13.80 3.81
C VAL A 193 -1.62 -14.36 5.08
N LYS A 194 -0.29 -14.45 5.12
CA LYS A 194 0.53 -14.69 6.30
C LYS A 194 1.17 -13.38 6.73
N LEU A 195 0.95 -13.02 7.98
CA LEU A 195 1.56 -11.90 8.68
C LEU A 195 2.49 -12.46 9.75
N GLU A 196 3.76 -12.10 9.71
CA GLU A 196 4.76 -12.60 10.65
C GLU A 196 5.61 -11.46 11.18
N THR A 197 5.71 -11.34 12.50
CA THR A 197 6.60 -10.36 13.14
C THR A 197 8.06 -10.75 12.91
N LYS A 198 8.81 -9.86 12.26
CA LYS A 198 10.21 -10.07 11.87
C LYS A 198 11.17 -9.27 12.74
N ASP A 199 12.38 -9.82 12.88
CA ASP A 199 13.55 -9.05 13.34
C ASP A 199 13.99 -8.09 12.22
N THR A 200 14.36 -6.88 12.62
CA THR A 200 14.84 -5.81 11.73
C THR A 200 16.37 -5.70 11.71
N GLY A 201 17.05 -6.54 12.49
CA GLY A 201 18.50 -6.64 12.53
C GLY A 201 19.20 -5.43 13.12
N SER A 202 20.50 -5.34 12.86
CA SER A 202 21.36 -4.29 13.42
C SER A 202 20.96 -2.89 12.96
N PHE A 203 20.46 -2.74 11.73
CA PHE A 203 19.97 -1.47 11.22
C PHE A 203 18.73 -1.00 11.98
N GLY A 204 17.70 -1.84 12.11
CA GLY A 204 16.50 -1.49 12.86
C GLY A 204 16.79 -1.19 14.32
N ALA A 205 17.68 -1.96 14.95
CA ALA A 205 18.14 -1.69 16.31
C ALA A 205 18.83 -0.31 16.45
N MET A 206 19.61 0.13 15.46
CA MET A 206 20.26 1.45 15.45
C MET A 206 19.24 2.59 15.48
N VAL A 207 18.11 2.43 14.79
CA VAL A 207 17.01 3.40 14.74
C VAL A 207 15.90 3.11 15.76
N LYS A 208 16.13 2.19 16.70
CA LYS A 208 15.20 1.75 17.77
C LYS A 208 13.88 1.17 17.27
N MET A 209 13.88 0.60 16.07
CA MET A 209 12.74 -0.09 15.46
C MET A 209 13.03 -1.58 15.44
N TYR A 210 13.02 -2.22 16.61
CA TYR A 210 13.64 -3.54 16.80
C TYR A 210 12.92 -4.70 16.09
N ILE A 211 11.61 -4.60 15.93
CA ILE A 211 10.78 -5.60 15.25
C ILE A 211 9.91 -4.91 14.20
N ALA A 212 9.46 -5.68 13.21
CA ALA A 212 8.47 -5.25 12.25
C ALA A 212 7.31 -6.25 12.27
N ALA A 213 6.17 -5.86 12.83
CA ALA A 213 4.97 -6.68 12.78
C ALA A 213 4.51 -6.86 11.33
N GLY A 214 4.18 -8.10 10.95
CA GLY A 214 3.42 -8.35 9.73
C GLY A 214 2.05 -7.69 9.86
N ASN A 215 1.71 -6.83 8.90
CA ASN A 215 0.44 -6.11 8.87
C ASN A 215 -0.15 -6.03 7.46
N LEU A 216 -1.46 -5.91 7.38
CA LEU A 216 -2.18 -5.67 6.12
C LEU A 216 -3.35 -4.73 6.42
N PHE A 217 -3.51 -3.68 5.63
CA PHE A 217 -4.54 -2.68 5.90
C PHE A 217 -5.10 -1.97 4.66
N ILE A 218 -6.36 -1.53 4.77
CA ILE A 218 -6.98 -0.61 3.82
C ILE A 218 -6.45 0.80 4.11
N GLY A 219 -5.79 1.40 3.13
CA GLY A 219 -5.21 2.74 3.22
C GLY A 219 -3.87 2.82 2.49
N ASN A 220 -2.97 3.70 2.94
CA ASN A 220 -1.69 3.95 2.27
C ASN A 220 -0.52 3.79 3.23
N PHE A 221 0.61 3.31 2.69
CA PHE A 221 1.90 3.31 3.38
C PHE A 221 2.84 4.39 2.82
N ASP A 222 3.25 5.34 3.65
CA ASP A 222 4.20 6.41 3.31
C ASP A 222 5.61 6.02 3.72
N VAL A 223 6.36 5.43 2.78
CA VAL A 223 7.73 4.97 2.99
C VAL A 223 8.69 6.08 3.44
N SER A 224 8.41 7.34 3.09
CA SER A 224 9.26 8.47 3.49
C SER A 224 9.29 8.71 5.00
N LYS A 225 8.26 8.25 5.71
CA LYS A 225 8.14 8.35 7.17
C LYS A 225 8.60 7.08 7.89
N ALA A 226 8.80 5.98 7.17
CA ALA A 226 8.99 4.65 7.75
C ALA A 226 10.20 4.56 8.69
N LEU A 227 11.26 5.35 8.47
CA LEU A 227 12.48 5.34 9.30
C LEU A 227 12.58 6.51 10.28
N ALA A 228 11.53 7.32 10.43
CA ALA A 228 11.51 8.47 11.34
C ALA A 228 11.15 8.08 12.79
N GLY A 229 11.68 6.93 13.25
CA GLY A 229 11.40 6.35 14.57
C GLY A 229 9.95 5.89 14.75
N GLN A 230 9.54 5.65 16.00
CA GLN A 230 8.22 5.13 16.33
C GLN A 230 7.08 6.03 15.82
N GLU A 231 7.14 7.32 16.11
CA GLU A 231 6.12 8.29 15.67
C GLU A 231 6.03 8.38 14.14
N GLY A 232 7.19 8.31 13.46
CA GLY A 232 7.25 8.25 12.01
C GLY A 232 6.59 6.99 11.45
N ALA A 233 6.90 5.83 12.02
CA ALA A 233 6.32 4.56 11.63
C ALA A 233 4.79 4.52 11.82
N LEU A 234 4.29 5.07 12.94
CA LEU A 234 2.84 5.21 13.18
C LEU A 234 2.17 6.11 12.11
N LYS A 235 2.82 7.21 11.71
CA LYS A 235 2.34 8.12 10.66
C LYS A 235 2.55 7.62 9.24
N ALA A 236 3.39 6.60 9.05
CA ALA A 236 3.60 5.96 7.76
C ALA A 236 2.38 5.11 7.37
N THR A 237 1.68 4.52 8.34
CA THR A 237 0.45 3.76 8.11
C THR A 237 -0.76 4.69 8.23
N THR A 238 -1.37 5.03 7.09
CA THR A 238 -2.64 5.78 7.08
C THR A 238 -3.78 4.85 6.70
N PHE A 239 -4.93 5.02 7.32
CA PHE A 239 -6.02 4.06 7.27
C PHE A 239 -7.28 4.64 6.63
N GLY A 240 -7.80 3.88 5.67
CA GLY A 240 -9.16 3.95 5.19
C GLY A 240 -9.39 4.73 3.89
N PHE A 241 -10.37 4.25 3.13
CA PHE A 241 -10.86 4.88 1.91
C PHE A 241 -12.37 5.12 2.01
N GLN A 242 -12.91 5.96 1.14
CA GLN A 242 -14.33 6.31 1.16
C GLN A 242 -15.22 5.05 1.08
N PHE A 243 -16.25 5.02 1.92
CA PHE A 243 -17.19 3.91 1.98
C PHE A 243 -18.62 4.43 2.11
N TYR A 244 -19.56 3.75 1.44
CA TYR A 244 -20.90 4.28 1.16
C TYR A 244 -22.02 3.37 1.72
N LYS A 245 -21.69 2.48 2.65
CA LYS A 245 -22.64 1.55 3.28
C LYS A 245 -22.50 1.57 4.79
N HIS A 246 -23.49 1.01 5.49
CA HIS A 246 -23.46 0.82 6.94
C HIS A 246 -22.78 -0.53 7.27
N PRO A 247 -21.53 -0.54 7.78
CA PRO A 247 -20.88 -1.77 8.20
C PRO A 247 -21.51 -2.29 9.50
N LYS A 248 -21.76 -3.60 9.55
CA LYS A 248 -22.39 -4.25 10.71
C LYS A 248 -21.46 -5.25 11.39
N THR A 249 -20.75 -6.06 10.61
CA THR A 249 -19.89 -7.11 11.16
C THR A 249 -18.71 -7.37 10.23
N LEU A 250 -17.52 -7.47 10.79
CA LEU A 250 -16.35 -8.00 10.09
C LEU A 250 -16.19 -9.48 10.44
N LYS A 251 -16.19 -10.36 9.45
CA LYS A 251 -16.03 -11.81 9.61
C LYS A 251 -14.86 -12.33 8.82
N GLY A 252 -14.40 -13.52 9.15
CA GLY A 252 -13.41 -14.26 8.37
C GLY A 252 -12.79 -15.39 9.17
N TYR A 253 -11.68 -15.94 8.69
CA TYR A 253 -10.98 -17.04 9.34
C TYR A 253 -9.54 -16.66 9.69
N TYR A 254 -9.06 -17.16 10.81
CA TYR A 254 -7.67 -16.97 11.24
C TYR A 254 -7.01 -18.24 11.79
N LYS A 255 -5.68 -18.23 11.76
CA LYS A 255 -4.80 -19.07 12.59
C LYS A 255 -3.76 -18.19 13.24
N TYR A 256 -3.39 -18.48 14.48
CA TYR A 256 -2.38 -17.68 15.16
C TYR A 256 -1.47 -18.51 16.06
N LYS A 257 -0.19 -18.13 16.08
CA LYS A 257 0.80 -18.65 17.01
C LYS A 257 1.77 -17.53 17.38
N ALA A 258 1.94 -17.25 18.68
CA ALA A 258 2.91 -16.27 19.14
C ALA A 258 4.35 -16.75 18.92
N GLY A 259 5.25 -15.80 18.72
CA GLY A 259 6.68 -16.04 18.73
C GLY A 259 7.15 -16.48 20.12
N PRO A 260 8.29 -17.20 20.21
CA PRO A 260 8.73 -17.83 21.45
C PRO A 260 9.22 -16.83 22.51
N VAL A 261 9.67 -15.63 22.10
CA VAL A 261 10.28 -14.64 23.00
C VAL A 261 9.64 -13.28 22.77
N TYR A 262 8.83 -12.85 23.74
CA TYR A 262 8.31 -11.49 23.76
C TYR A 262 9.42 -10.51 24.11
N THR A 263 9.48 -9.39 23.39
CA THR A 263 10.47 -8.33 23.60
C THR A 263 9.78 -6.98 23.70
N GLU A 264 10.39 -6.09 24.50
CA GLU A 264 10.07 -4.66 24.53
C GLU A 264 11.36 -3.89 24.31
N ASN A 265 11.39 -3.00 23.32
CA ASN A 265 12.59 -2.24 22.97
C ASN A 265 13.83 -3.12 22.72
N GLY A 266 13.63 -4.29 22.12
CA GLY A 266 14.69 -5.28 21.85
C GLY A 266 15.16 -6.09 23.06
N GLN A 267 14.53 -5.93 24.24
CA GLN A 267 14.87 -6.68 25.45
C GLN A 267 13.82 -7.76 25.75
N PRO A 268 14.22 -9.03 25.95
CA PRO A 268 13.29 -10.09 26.33
C PRO A 268 12.54 -9.79 27.62
N GLN A 269 11.24 -10.07 27.64
CA GLN A 269 10.39 -9.97 28.82
C GLN A 269 9.90 -11.36 29.24
N SER A 270 9.91 -11.63 30.55
CA SER A 270 9.40 -12.89 31.11
C SER A 270 7.92 -12.78 31.46
N GLY A 271 7.17 -13.88 31.25
CA GLY A 271 5.75 -13.97 31.64
C GLY A 271 4.76 -13.24 30.72
N LEU A 272 5.24 -12.56 29.68
CA LEU A 272 4.42 -11.95 28.64
C LEU A 272 4.35 -12.85 27.40
N LYS A 273 3.18 -12.86 26.76
CA LYS A 273 2.91 -13.61 25.55
C LYS A 273 2.28 -12.67 24.53
N ASP A 274 2.79 -12.72 23.30
CA ASP A 274 2.31 -11.87 22.23
C ASP A 274 0.90 -12.27 21.77
N ARG A 275 0.15 -11.32 21.23
CA ARG A 275 -1.15 -11.55 20.59
C ARG A 275 -1.25 -10.75 19.30
N PHE A 276 -2.05 -11.26 18.39
CA PHE A 276 -2.40 -10.55 17.17
C PHE A 276 -3.51 -9.52 17.42
N ASP A 277 -3.83 -8.76 16.37
CA ASP A 277 -4.96 -7.84 16.35
C ASP A 277 -5.67 -7.90 14.99
N ILE A 278 -7.00 -7.85 15.04
CA ILE A 278 -7.89 -7.71 13.88
C ILE A 278 -8.88 -6.62 14.25
N TYR A 279 -8.92 -5.56 13.46
CA TYR A 279 -9.90 -4.51 13.68
C TYR A 279 -10.31 -3.79 12.40
N ALA A 280 -11.49 -3.18 12.44
CA ALA A 280 -11.98 -2.30 11.41
C ALA A 280 -12.58 -1.04 12.03
N ILE A 281 -12.43 0.07 11.32
CA ILE A 281 -12.85 1.40 11.75
C ILE A 281 -13.70 2.05 10.68
N MET A 282 -14.70 2.79 11.11
CA MET A 282 -15.40 3.74 10.25
C MET A 282 -15.40 5.12 10.91
N TYR A 283 -14.99 6.14 10.17
CA TYR A 283 -14.80 7.50 10.71
C TYR A 283 -15.25 8.58 9.72
N GLU A 284 -15.58 9.75 10.26
CA GLU A 284 -15.93 10.94 9.47
C GLU A 284 -14.69 11.59 8.86
N ALA A 285 -14.75 11.89 7.56
CA ALA A 285 -13.74 12.61 6.81
C ALA A 285 -14.40 13.67 5.93
N ASP A 286 -14.34 14.94 6.37
CA ASP A 286 -14.95 16.06 5.62
C ASP A 286 -14.20 16.33 4.31
N ASP A 287 -12.88 16.11 4.32
CA ASP A 287 -11.96 16.20 3.18
C ASP A 287 -11.42 14.80 2.84
N ASN A 288 -11.33 14.45 1.56
CA ASN A 288 -10.82 13.15 1.13
C ASN A 288 -9.32 12.97 1.42
N SER A 289 -8.56 14.04 1.60
CA SER A 289 -7.15 13.97 2.01
C SER A 289 -6.95 13.58 3.48
N PHE A 290 -7.98 13.75 4.33
CA PHE A 290 -7.90 13.39 5.74
C PHE A 290 -7.90 11.87 5.91
N MET A 291 -6.91 11.35 6.64
CA MET A 291 -6.82 9.93 7.00
C MET A 291 -6.42 9.80 8.47
N LEU A 292 -6.95 8.80 9.16
CA LEU A 292 -6.42 8.37 10.45
C LEU A 292 -5.10 7.62 10.23
N ASP A 293 -4.27 7.53 11.26
CA ASP A 293 -2.99 6.83 11.22
C ASP A 293 -2.75 6.04 12.51
N GLY A 294 -1.58 5.40 12.63
CA GLY A 294 -1.22 4.59 13.80
C GLY A 294 -1.31 5.33 15.14
N THR A 295 -1.23 6.66 15.15
CA THR A 295 -1.28 7.45 16.38
C THR A 295 -2.70 7.61 16.94
N ASN A 296 -3.72 7.52 16.08
CA ASN A 296 -5.08 7.91 16.44
C ASN A 296 -6.21 7.00 15.91
N ALA A 297 -5.87 5.89 15.22
CA ALA A 297 -6.81 4.98 14.58
C ALA A 297 -7.95 4.49 15.49
N LYS A 298 -7.70 4.38 16.81
CA LYS A 298 -8.67 3.86 17.80
C LYS A 298 -9.14 4.90 18.82
N THR A 299 -8.60 6.11 18.75
CA THR A 299 -8.81 7.16 19.78
C THR A 299 -9.32 8.47 19.22
N SER A 300 -9.32 8.65 17.89
CA SER A 300 -9.82 9.86 17.25
C SER A 300 -11.30 10.11 17.57
N ASP A 301 -11.64 11.38 17.80
CA ASP A 301 -13.01 11.86 17.92
C ASP A 301 -13.82 11.70 16.61
N LYS A 302 -13.14 11.49 15.48
CA LYS A 302 -13.76 11.22 14.17
C LYS A 302 -14.32 9.81 14.05
N LEU A 303 -13.91 8.86 14.91
CA LEU A 303 -14.43 7.50 14.90
C LEU A 303 -15.94 7.48 15.15
N VAL A 304 -16.63 6.71 14.33
CA VAL A 304 -18.07 6.44 14.44
C VAL A 304 -18.30 5.00 14.85
N TYR A 305 -17.54 4.07 14.27
CA TYR A 305 -17.60 2.65 14.61
C TYR A 305 -16.21 2.03 14.72
N LEU A 306 -16.08 1.05 15.64
CA LEU A 306 -14.93 0.17 15.79
C LEU A 306 -15.43 -1.26 15.94
N ALA A 307 -14.92 -2.17 15.13
CA ALA A 307 -15.01 -3.61 15.33
C ALA A 307 -13.60 -4.11 15.65
N GLN A 308 -13.38 -4.81 16.76
CA GLN A 308 -12.05 -5.28 17.14
C GLN A 308 -12.13 -6.61 17.87
N ILE A 309 -11.19 -7.51 17.58
CA ILE A 309 -11.04 -8.76 18.33
C ILE A 309 -10.65 -8.48 19.78
N LYS A 310 -11.38 -9.06 20.72
CA LYS A 310 -11.08 -8.90 22.14
C LYS A 310 -9.86 -9.73 22.52
N ALA A 311 -9.13 -9.28 23.55
CA ALA A 311 -7.89 -9.93 23.96
C ALA A 311 -8.10 -11.38 24.43
N ASP A 312 -9.26 -11.70 25.00
CA ASP A 312 -9.65 -13.05 25.44
C ASP A 312 -10.17 -13.95 24.29
N GLU A 313 -10.51 -13.36 23.14
CA GLU A 313 -10.93 -14.08 21.93
C GLU A 313 -9.78 -14.26 20.91
N ALA A 314 -8.68 -13.52 21.08
CA ALA A 314 -7.45 -13.61 20.27
C ALA A 314 -6.61 -14.84 20.67
N LEU A 315 -7.11 -16.03 20.36
CA LEU A 315 -6.55 -17.30 20.80
C LEU A 315 -5.46 -17.83 19.86
N GLU A 316 -4.52 -18.61 20.39
CA GLU A 316 -3.64 -19.43 19.54
C GLU A 316 -4.39 -20.67 19.05
N THR A 317 -4.24 -20.95 17.76
CA THR A 317 -4.89 -22.08 17.11
C THR A 317 -4.16 -22.45 15.82
N ASP A 318 -3.94 -23.76 15.64
CA ASP A 318 -3.41 -24.34 14.40
C ASP A 318 -4.54 -24.68 13.40
N GLN A 319 -5.81 -24.60 13.84
CA GLN A 319 -7.00 -24.80 13.01
C GLN A 319 -7.58 -23.46 12.57
N TRP A 320 -8.15 -23.42 11.36
CA TRP A 320 -8.87 -22.22 10.89
C TRP A 320 -10.07 -21.96 11.80
N THR A 321 -10.04 -20.83 12.49
CA THR A 321 -11.06 -20.41 13.44
C THR A 321 -11.79 -19.20 12.88
N GLU A 322 -13.12 -19.25 12.84
CA GLU A 322 -13.94 -18.12 12.44
C GLU A 322 -13.87 -17.00 13.49
N PHE A 323 -13.78 -15.75 13.03
CA PHE A 323 -14.02 -14.57 13.85
C PHE A 323 -15.24 -13.82 13.30
N SER A 324 -15.98 -13.15 14.18
CA SER A 324 -17.14 -12.34 13.82
C SER A 324 -17.24 -11.15 14.76
N LEU A 325 -16.76 -9.99 14.30
CA LEU A 325 -16.57 -8.79 15.10
C LEU A 325 -17.67 -7.76 14.78
N PRO A 326 -18.63 -7.51 15.70
CA PRO A 326 -19.64 -6.49 15.47
C PRO A 326 -19.01 -5.09 15.49
N PHE A 327 -19.53 -4.18 14.66
CA PHE A 327 -19.17 -2.76 14.71
C PHE A 327 -19.89 -2.08 15.88
N GLU A 328 -19.12 -1.60 16.85
CA GLU A 328 -19.63 -0.90 18.04
C GLU A 328 -19.51 0.62 17.87
N ARG A 329 -20.56 1.35 18.28
CA ARG A 329 -20.57 2.83 18.24
C ARG A 329 -19.45 3.43 19.09
N GLN A 330 -18.78 4.42 18.50
CA GLN A 330 -17.77 5.24 19.16
C GLN A 330 -18.26 6.68 19.28
N ASN A 331 -17.74 7.40 20.26
CA ASN A 331 -17.95 8.85 20.44
C ASN A 331 -19.42 9.31 20.45
N ASN A 332 -20.36 8.42 20.80
CA ASN A 332 -21.81 8.64 20.69
C ASN A 332 -22.28 9.10 19.30
N LYS A 333 -21.54 8.73 18.24
CA LYS A 333 -21.84 9.09 16.85
C LYS A 333 -22.68 8.01 16.18
N SER A 334 -23.37 8.43 15.12
CA SER A 334 -24.04 7.56 14.16
C SER A 334 -23.69 8.02 12.75
N ILE A 335 -23.90 7.14 11.77
CA ILE A 335 -23.82 7.55 10.37
C ILE A 335 -25.01 8.48 10.07
N ASP A 336 -24.72 9.57 9.38
CA ASP A 336 -25.68 10.46 8.75
C ASP A 336 -25.80 10.08 7.27
N GLU A 337 -27.01 9.83 6.80
CA GLU A 337 -27.23 9.30 5.44
C GLU A 337 -26.77 10.25 4.33
N GLN A 338 -26.94 11.55 4.52
CA GLN A 338 -26.53 12.53 3.52
C GLN A 338 -25.00 12.61 3.44
N LYS A 339 -24.32 12.60 4.59
CA LYS A 339 -22.85 12.49 4.65
C LYS A 339 -22.36 11.19 4.03
N LEU A 340 -23.05 10.07 4.25
CA LEU A 340 -22.70 8.76 3.67
C LEU A 340 -22.77 8.78 2.15
N GLN A 341 -23.89 9.26 1.60
CA GLN A 341 -24.06 9.41 0.15
C GLN A 341 -23.03 10.36 -0.47
N ASN A 342 -22.63 11.39 0.28
CA ASN A 342 -21.60 12.36 -0.14
C ASN A 342 -20.15 11.89 0.11
N GLY A 343 -19.93 10.63 0.50
CA GLY A 343 -18.60 10.06 0.70
C GLY A 343 -17.81 10.67 1.86
N LYS A 344 -18.50 11.12 2.91
CA LYS A 344 -17.88 11.74 4.10
C LYS A 344 -17.52 10.75 5.21
N TYR A 345 -17.54 9.45 4.90
CA TYR A 345 -17.03 8.41 5.78
C TYR A 345 -15.99 7.56 5.07
N LYS A 346 -14.99 7.14 5.84
CA LYS A 346 -13.95 6.22 5.39
C LYS A 346 -13.96 4.96 6.24
N LEU A 347 -13.70 3.83 5.59
CA LEU A 347 -13.56 2.51 6.19
C LEU A 347 -12.11 2.06 6.13
N GLY A 348 -11.56 1.63 7.27
CA GLY A 348 -10.30 0.90 7.35
C GLY A 348 -10.52 -0.51 7.90
N ILE A 349 -9.80 -1.50 7.37
CA ILE A 349 -9.64 -2.84 7.96
C ILE A 349 -8.15 -3.03 8.16
N ILE A 350 -7.74 -3.51 9.33
CA ILE A 350 -6.34 -3.65 9.75
C ILE A 350 -6.15 -5.03 10.41
N PHE A 351 -5.11 -5.72 9.97
CA PHE A 351 -4.62 -6.95 10.57
C PHE A 351 -3.18 -6.76 11.03
N SER A 352 -2.81 -7.30 12.20
CA SER A 352 -1.43 -7.27 12.71
C SER A 352 -1.09 -8.56 13.45
N SER A 353 0.10 -9.11 13.18
CA SER A 353 0.65 -10.29 13.87
C SER A 353 1.12 -10.01 15.30
N SER A 354 1.39 -8.76 15.66
CA SER A 354 1.67 -8.31 17.04
C SER A 354 0.87 -7.05 17.34
N VAL A 355 0.07 -7.07 18.40
CA VAL A 355 -0.88 -5.98 18.72
C VAL A 355 -0.20 -4.67 19.12
N GLU A 356 0.96 -4.73 19.78
CA GLU A 356 1.79 -3.57 20.13
C GLU A 356 3.05 -3.49 19.26
N GLY A 357 3.05 -4.18 18.11
CA GLY A 357 4.19 -4.23 17.21
C GLY A 357 4.55 -2.88 16.60
N ASP A 358 3.57 -1.97 16.51
CA ASP A 358 3.73 -0.57 16.12
C ASP A 358 4.46 0.29 17.19
N HIS A 359 4.56 -0.21 18.41
CA HIS A 359 5.39 0.31 19.50
C HIS A 359 6.67 -0.52 19.70
N PHE A 360 7.00 -1.38 18.73
CA PHE A 360 8.13 -2.31 18.76
C PHE A 360 8.14 -3.23 19.98
N LYS A 361 6.94 -3.64 20.42
CA LYS A 361 6.72 -4.67 21.44
C LYS A 361 6.01 -5.87 20.82
N GLY A 362 6.51 -7.06 21.09
CA GLY A 362 6.01 -8.28 20.46
C GLY A 362 7.07 -9.36 20.41
N ALA A 363 6.72 -10.49 19.81
CA ALA A 363 7.61 -11.61 19.65
C ALA A 363 7.94 -11.86 18.18
N VAL A 364 9.23 -11.89 17.85
CA VAL A 364 9.68 -12.34 16.52
C VAL A 364 9.17 -13.77 16.28
N GLY A 365 8.57 -14.00 15.12
CA GLY A 365 7.92 -15.26 14.76
C GLY A 365 6.43 -15.36 15.14
N SER A 366 5.86 -14.36 15.81
CA SER A 366 4.40 -14.26 15.95
C SER A 366 3.78 -14.26 14.57
N THR A 367 2.93 -15.24 14.29
CA THR A 367 2.40 -15.49 12.94
C THR A 367 0.89 -15.54 12.97
N LEU A 368 0.26 -14.64 12.22
CA LEU A 368 -1.18 -14.58 11.96
C LEU A 368 -1.44 -14.95 10.49
N TYR A 369 -2.29 -15.93 10.26
CA TYR A 369 -2.85 -16.20 8.94
C TYR A 369 -4.29 -15.69 8.91
N ILE A 370 -4.69 -15.03 7.82
CA ILE A 370 -6.06 -14.53 7.62
C ILE A 370 -6.54 -14.97 6.24
N ASP A 371 -7.81 -15.40 6.18
CA ASP A 371 -8.45 -15.78 4.93
C ASP A 371 -9.96 -15.50 4.92
N GLU A 372 -10.53 -15.40 3.72
CA GLU A 372 -11.97 -15.28 3.44
C GLU A 372 -12.67 -14.25 4.33
N VAL A 373 -12.22 -12.99 4.26
CA VAL A 373 -12.77 -11.91 5.08
C VAL A 373 -14.01 -11.33 4.41
N GLU A 374 -15.07 -11.13 5.19
CA GLU A 374 -16.32 -10.51 4.75
C GLU A 374 -16.68 -9.30 5.63
N LEU A 375 -17.00 -8.19 4.99
CA LEU A 375 -17.63 -7.03 5.62
C LEU A 375 -19.14 -7.08 5.37
N VAL A 376 -19.87 -7.63 6.34
CA VAL A 376 -21.33 -7.64 6.33
C VAL A 376 -21.83 -6.21 6.57
N CYS A 377 -22.61 -5.71 5.61
CA CYS A 377 -23.27 -4.41 5.69
C CYS A 377 -24.78 -4.59 5.92
N GLU A 378 -25.47 -3.53 6.36
CA GLU A 378 -26.93 -3.52 6.33
C GLU A 378 -27.43 -3.59 4.88
N GLU A 379 -28.45 -4.42 4.63
CA GLU A 379 -29.15 -4.44 3.35
C GLU A 379 -30.04 -3.19 3.28
N ASN A 380 -29.96 -2.47 2.16
CA ASN A 380 -30.79 -1.30 1.91
C ASN A 380 -32.23 -1.66 1.55
#